data_AF-A0A257ZTX7-F1
#
_entry.id   AF-A0A257ZTX7-F1
#
_cell.length_a   1.000
_cell.length_b   1.000
_cell.length_c   1.000
_cell.angle_alpha   90.00
_cell.angle_beta   90.00
_cell.angle_gamma   90.00
#
_symmetry.space_group_name_H-M   'P 1'
#
loop_
_entity.id
_entity.type
_entity.pdbx_description
1 polymer ?
#
loop_
_entity_poly.entity_id
_entity_poly.type
_entity_poly.pdbx_seq_one_letter_code
_entity_poly.pdbx_strand_id
1 'polypeptide(L)'
;MKSIRTKIIAILAIISLGAIISSALGLWALSRSNDLSQRSATLSDVTLATDKINGHVLGVVMDARGIYMSKDAAAAEPFAKGMEARFPQMRSLAAELTRTAPESERAQTRAIEKAIADFITFRTETIRLAREVSTAAANTQGNNEANRNNRKALNDLLVAFAKTTEAASTALQKEAMSFTQMAQTGLPIVLGVTLLGSLLTAMFFAQRSLTRPILDLSGVMEALTRGDLKVAVPHLGRQDEIGTMAKAVSVLRESSEQVAILQQQEQAAAAARLAR
;
A
#
# COMPACT_ATOMS: atom_id res chain seq x y z
N MET A 1 14.26 -37.93 -15.56
CA MET A 1 13.14 -37.94 -16.53
C MET A 1 12.09 -36.96 -16.03
N LYS A 2 11.72 -35.92 -16.80
CA LYS A 2 10.68 -34.95 -16.36
C LYS A 2 9.34 -35.42 -16.92
N SER A 3 8.46 -35.92 -16.07
CA SER A 3 7.18 -36.47 -16.50
C SER A 3 6.26 -35.43 -17.14
N ILE A 4 5.27 -35.86 -17.94
CA ILE A 4 4.16 -35.01 -18.40
C ILE A 4 3.51 -34.29 -17.21
N ARG A 5 3.30 -35.00 -16.10
CA ARG A 5 2.81 -34.41 -14.85
C ARG A 5 3.68 -33.24 -14.38
N THR A 6 5.01 -33.40 -14.36
CA THR A 6 5.93 -32.32 -13.98
C THR A 6 5.82 -31.12 -14.91
N LYS A 7 5.61 -31.32 -16.22
CA LYS A 7 5.44 -30.21 -17.18
C LYS A 7 4.12 -29.45 -16.95
N ILE A 8 3.02 -30.15 -16.69
CA ILE A 8 1.73 -29.52 -16.37
C ILE A 8 1.86 -28.71 -15.08
N ILE A 9 2.47 -29.27 -14.04
CA ILE A 9 2.73 -28.56 -12.78
C ILE A 9 3.60 -27.33 -13.03
N ALA A 10 4.62 -27.42 -13.89
CA ALA A 10 5.46 -26.27 -14.22
C ALA A 10 4.68 -25.14 -14.92
N ILE A 11 3.76 -25.46 -15.83
CA ILE A 11 2.90 -24.49 -16.51
C ILE A 11 2.00 -23.77 -15.48
N LEU A 12 1.34 -24.54 -14.63
CA LEU A 12 0.49 -23.98 -13.56
C LEU A 12 1.32 -23.12 -12.61
N ALA A 13 2.51 -23.57 -12.23
CA ALA A 13 3.41 -22.83 -11.36
C ALA A 13 3.83 -21.49 -11.95
N ILE A 14 4.08 -21.40 -13.26
CA ILE A 14 4.43 -20.13 -13.94
C ILE A 14 3.27 -19.13 -13.83
N ILE A 15 2.04 -19.57 -14.11
CA ILE A 15 0.84 -18.71 -14.04
C ILE A 15 0.59 -18.28 -12.59
N SER A 16 0.63 -19.23 -11.65
CA SER A 16 0.47 -18.96 -10.23
C SER A 16 1.53 -17.98 -9.71
N LEU A 17 2.78 -18.10 -10.15
CA LEU A 17 3.85 -17.18 -9.77
C LEU A 17 3.55 -15.74 -10.24
N GLY A 18 3.07 -15.56 -11.48
CA GLY A 18 2.65 -14.26 -11.98
C GLY A 18 1.53 -13.63 -11.15
N ALA A 19 0.54 -14.43 -10.75
CA ALA A 19 -0.54 -14.00 -9.87
C ALA A 19 -0.05 -13.64 -8.46
N ILE A 20 0.85 -14.43 -7.88
CA ILE A 20 1.45 -14.15 -6.56
C ILE A 20 2.25 -12.85 -6.58
N ILE A 21 3.10 -12.65 -7.60
CA ILE A 21 3.88 -11.40 -7.75
C ILE A 21 2.93 -10.20 -7.88
N SER A 22 1.89 -10.35 -8.70
CA SER A 22 0.88 -9.30 -8.91
C SER A 22 0.15 -8.95 -7.61
N SER A 23 -0.26 -9.96 -6.84
CA SER A 23 -0.90 -9.77 -5.55
C SER A 23 0.03 -9.10 -4.53
N ALA A 24 1.30 -9.52 -4.46
CA ALA A 24 2.30 -8.94 -3.59
C ALA A 24 2.57 -7.46 -3.91
N LEU A 25 2.71 -7.11 -5.20
CA LEU A 25 2.87 -5.72 -5.65
C LEU A 25 1.63 -4.88 -5.32
N GLY A 26 0.43 -5.45 -5.49
CA GLY A 26 -0.83 -4.80 -5.12
C GLY A 26 -0.93 -4.48 -3.63
N LEU A 27 -0.64 -5.47 -2.78
CA LEU A 27 -0.63 -5.30 -1.32
C LEU A 27 0.46 -4.32 -0.86
N TRP A 28 1.64 -4.36 -1.48
CA TRP A 28 2.70 -3.40 -1.21
C TRP A 28 2.28 -1.97 -1.56
N ALA A 29 1.71 -1.75 -2.75
CA ALA A 29 1.25 -0.42 -3.16
C ALA A 29 0.12 0.10 -2.25
N LEU A 30 -0.83 -0.76 -1.89
CA LEU A 30 -1.93 -0.41 -1.00
C LEU A 30 -1.43 -0.07 0.42
N SER A 31 -0.54 -0.90 0.97
CA SER A 31 0.03 -0.65 2.31
C SER A 31 0.86 0.64 2.35
N ARG A 32 1.65 0.92 1.30
CA ARG A 32 2.41 2.17 1.19
C ARG A 32 1.50 3.40 1.06
N SER A 33 0.43 3.32 0.27
CA SER A 33 -0.56 4.41 0.13
C SER A 33 -1.28 4.68 1.46
N ASN A 34 -1.67 3.63 2.18
CA ASN A 34 -2.29 3.75 3.50
C ASN A 34 -1.34 4.37 4.54
N ASP A 35 -0.07 3.92 4.60
CA ASP A 35 0.94 4.48 5.51
C ASP A 35 1.17 5.97 5.28
N LEU A 36 1.37 6.39 4.01
CA LEU A 36 1.54 7.80 3.66
C LEU A 36 0.30 8.63 4.02
N SER A 37 -0.90 8.11 3.72
CA SER A 37 -2.16 8.79 4.02
C SER A 37 -2.39 8.94 5.53
N GLN A 38 -2.09 7.90 6.31
CA GLN A 38 -2.24 7.92 7.77
C GLN A 38 -1.26 8.90 8.44
N ARG A 39 -0.01 8.94 7.99
CA ARG A 39 0.97 9.91 8.49
C ARG A 39 0.58 11.34 8.12
N SER A 40 0.05 11.56 6.91
CA SER A 40 -0.48 12.86 6.48
C SER A 40 -1.66 13.30 7.34
N ALA A 41 -2.60 12.40 7.64
CA ALA A 41 -3.72 12.67 8.52
C ALA A 41 -3.26 13.05 9.94
N THR A 42 -2.29 12.32 10.48
CA THR A 42 -1.73 12.59 11.82
C THR A 42 -1.12 14.00 11.91
N LEU A 43 -0.32 14.42 10.93
CA LEU A 43 0.25 15.79 10.91
C LEU A 43 -0.83 16.87 10.72
N SER A 44 -1.88 16.58 9.96
CA SER A 44 -3.02 17.48 9.83
C SER A 44 -3.76 17.66 11.16
N ASP A 45 -3.97 16.57 11.91
CA ASP A 45 -4.62 16.62 13.23
C ASP A 45 -3.77 17.40 14.24
N VAL A 46 -2.45 17.22 14.22
CA VAL A 46 -1.49 17.99 15.05
C VAL A 46 -1.57 19.49 14.73
N THR A 47 -1.61 19.84 13.45
CA THR A 47 -1.73 21.25 13.02
C THR A 47 -3.06 21.85 13.48
N LEU A 48 -4.18 21.14 13.26
CA LEU A 48 -5.50 21.57 13.70
C LEU A 48 -5.61 21.72 15.23
N ALA A 49 -5.03 20.79 15.99
CA ALA A 49 -5.01 20.89 17.45
C ALA A 49 -4.24 22.13 17.91
N THR A 50 -3.12 22.45 17.26
CA THR A 50 -2.33 23.65 17.54
C THR A 50 -3.13 24.93 17.29
N ASP A 51 -3.86 24.99 16.17
CA ASP A 51 -4.73 26.13 15.85
C ASP A 51 -5.88 26.28 16.84
N LYS A 52 -6.51 25.17 17.25
CA LYS A 52 -7.55 25.17 18.29
C LYS A 52 -7.02 25.69 19.63
N ILE A 53 -5.82 25.27 20.03
CA ILE A 53 -5.15 25.80 21.23
C ILE A 53 -4.96 27.32 21.10
N ASN A 54 -4.44 27.80 19.97
CA ASN A 54 -4.25 29.22 19.73
C ASN A 54 -5.58 30.00 19.80
N GLY A 55 -6.66 29.45 19.24
CA GLY A 55 -8.02 30.00 19.36
C GLY A 55 -8.50 30.09 20.81
N HIS A 56 -8.28 29.06 21.63
CA HIS A 56 -8.60 29.09 23.05
C HIS A 56 -7.77 30.12 23.82
N VAL A 57 -6.46 30.23 23.54
CA VAL A 57 -5.58 31.26 24.12
C VAL A 57 -6.14 32.65 23.81
N LEU A 58 -6.50 32.92 22.54
CA LEU A 58 -7.10 34.19 22.15
C LEU A 58 -8.42 34.45 22.89
N GLY A 59 -9.30 33.44 23.00
CA GLY A 59 -10.55 33.54 23.74
C GLY A 59 -10.34 33.91 25.21
N VAL A 60 -9.42 33.23 25.90
CA VAL A 60 -9.06 33.54 27.30
C VAL A 60 -8.49 34.96 27.43
N VAL A 61 -7.71 35.43 26.45
CA VAL A 61 -7.20 36.80 26.44
C VAL A 61 -8.32 37.83 26.27
N MET A 62 -9.32 37.55 25.43
CA MET A 62 -10.47 38.44 25.26
C MET A 62 -11.32 38.49 26.53
N ASP A 63 -11.62 37.34 27.14
CA ASP A 63 -12.39 37.31 28.39
C ASP A 63 -11.65 38.00 29.54
N ALA A 64 -10.32 37.84 29.62
CA ALA A 64 -9.51 38.56 30.60
C ALA A 64 -9.63 40.09 30.44
N ARG A 65 -9.74 40.61 29.20
CA ARG A 65 -10.01 42.05 28.98
C ARG A 65 -11.39 42.44 29.49
N GLY A 66 -12.40 41.58 29.32
CA GLY A 66 -13.74 41.78 29.90
C GLY A 66 -13.70 41.91 31.43
N ILE A 67 -12.89 41.09 32.11
CA ILE A 67 -12.67 41.20 33.56
C ILE A 67 -12.06 42.58 33.91
N TYR A 68 -11.06 43.05 33.17
CA TYR A 68 -10.38 44.33 33.45
C TYR A 68 -11.30 45.54 33.30
N MET A 69 -12.25 45.46 32.36
CA MET A 69 -13.20 46.53 32.04
C MET A 69 -14.47 46.47 32.88
N SER A 70 -14.65 45.42 33.68
CA SER A 70 -15.84 45.23 34.52
C SER A 70 -15.82 46.13 35.75
N LYS A 71 -16.99 46.69 36.09
CA LYS A 71 -17.15 47.61 37.22
C LYS A 71 -16.93 46.93 38.57
N ASP A 72 -17.37 45.68 38.69
CA ASP A 72 -17.34 44.90 39.91
C ASP A 72 -17.24 43.39 39.60
N ALA A 73 -17.16 42.56 40.65
CA ALA A 73 -17.06 41.12 40.53
C ALA A 73 -18.27 40.49 39.83
N ALA A 74 -19.48 41.02 40.05
CA ALA A 74 -20.71 40.50 39.44
C ALA A 74 -20.70 40.70 37.91
N ALA A 75 -20.25 41.87 37.44
CA ALA A 75 -20.06 42.14 36.02
C ALA A 75 -18.91 41.34 35.39
N ALA A 76 -17.88 40.99 36.17
CA ALA A 76 -16.73 40.22 35.68
C ALA A 76 -17.03 38.70 35.56
N GLU A 77 -18.02 38.20 36.29
CA GLU A 77 -18.28 36.77 36.45
C GLU A 77 -18.55 36.01 35.13
N PRO A 78 -19.31 36.54 34.15
CA PRO A 78 -19.49 35.85 32.86
C PRO A 78 -18.18 35.60 32.12
N PHE A 79 -17.23 36.56 32.20
CA PHE A 79 -15.91 36.42 31.59
C PHE A 79 -15.03 35.42 32.34
N ALA A 80 -15.07 35.44 33.68
CA ALA A 80 -14.39 34.44 34.50
C ALA A 80 -14.84 33.02 34.16
N LYS A 81 -16.17 32.80 34.08
CA LYS A 81 -16.75 31.51 33.64
C LYS A 81 -16.31 31.14 32.22
N GLY A 82 -16.26 32.11 31.30
CA GLY A 82 -15.76 31.90 29.94
C GLY A 82 -14.32 31.39 29.91
N MET A 83 -13.44 31.95 30.74
CA MET A 83 -12.05 31.50 30.86
C MET A 83 -11.98 30.08 31.46
N GLU A 84 -12.66 29.85 32.58
CA GLU A 84 -12.70 28.54 33.26
C GLU A 84 -13.21 27.43 32.34
N ALA A 85 -14.25 27.73 31.56
CA ALA A 85 -14.83 26.80 30.60
C ALA A 85 -13.92 26.45 29.43
N ARG A 86 -12.79 27.14 29.22
CA ARG A 86 -11.79 26.84 28.18
C ARG A 86 -10.56 26.10 28.73
N PHE A 87 -10.26 26.21 30.02
CA PHE A 87 -9.05 25.60 30.59
C PHE A 87 -9.00 24.07 30.43
N PRO A 88 -10.08 23.29 30.64
CA PRO A 88 -10.05 21.85 30.41
C PRO A 88 -9.73 21.47 28.97
N GLN A 89 -10.27 22.20 27.99
CA GLN A 89 -10.06 21.97 26.56
C GLN A 89 -8.61 22.29 26.18
N MET A 90 -8.06 23.39 26.69
CA MET A 90 -6.65 23.72 26.48
C MET A 90 -5.72 22.62 27.02
N ARG A 91 -5.97 22.11 28.23
CA ARG A 91 -5.20 20.99 28.80
C ARG A 91 -5.35 19.72 27.97
N SER A 92 -6.58 19.38 27.60
CA SER A 92 -6.87 18.19 26.79
C SER A 92 -6.17 18.24 25.44
N LEU A 93 -6.27 19.36 24.73
CA LEU A 93 -5.64 19.55 23.43
C LEU A 93 -4.12 19.52 23.55
N ALA A 94 -3.54 20.13 24.59
CA ALA A 94 -2.09 20.11 24.81
C ALA A 94 -1.56 18.69 25.08
N ALA A 95 -2.26 17.92 25.92
CA ALA A 95 -1.90 16.53 26.22
C ALA A 95 -2.07 15.64 24.98
N GLU A 96 -3.15 15.85 24.21
CA GLU A 96 -3.37 15.14 22.95
C GLU A 96 -2.27 15.47 21.94
N LEU A 97 -1.89 16.73 21.80
CA LEU A 97 -0.79 17.17 20.94
C LEU A 97 0.51 16.44 21.29
N THR A 98 0.86 16.35 22.57
CA THR A 98 2.06 15.62 23.02
C THR A 98 1.97 14.11 22.76
N ARG A 99 0.77 13.53 22.78
CA ARG A 99 0.53 12.11 22.54
C ARG A 99 0.58 11.75 21.06
N THR A 100 0.06 12.60 20.19
CA THR A 100 -0.10 12.32 18.75
C THR A 100 1.05 12.83 17.90
N ALA A 101 1.77 13.86 18.36
CA ALA A 101 2.88 14.41 17.62
C ALA A 101 4.01 13.38 17.41
N PRO A 102 4.76 13.48 16.29
CA PRO A 102 5.94 12.66 16.04
C PRO A 102 6.93 12.68 17.21
N GLU A 103 7.70 11.58 17.37
CA GLU A 103 8.70 11.48 18.43
C GLU A 103 9.72 12.64 18.43
N SER A 104 10.11 13.07 17.23
CA SER A 104 11.01 14.21 17.01
C SER A 104 10.48 15.54 17.56
N GLU A 105 9.17 15.67 17.74
CA GLU A 105 8.50 16.90 18.14
C GLU A 105 8.09 16.91 19.62
N ARG A 106 8.19 15.78 20.34
CA ARG A 106 7.71 15.67 21.74
C ARG A 106 8.32 16.70 22.69
N ALA A 107 9.56 17.11 22.45
CA ALA A 107 10.20 18.14 23.28
C ALA A 107 9.49 19.50 23.13
N GLN A 108 9.10 19.86 21.90
CA GLN A 108 8.38 21.10 21.60
C GLN A 108 6.95 21.05 22.13
N THR A 109 6.24 19.93 21.94
CA THR A 109 4.87 19.80 22.45
C THR A 109 4.81 19.81 23.98
N ARG A 110 5.79 19.22 24.67
CA ARG A 110 5.93 19.34 26.13
C ARG A 110 6.18 20.78 26.59
N ALA A 111 6.96 21.55 25.81
CA ALA A 111 7.16 22.96 26.09
C ALA A 111 5.85 23.75 25.93
N ILE A 112 5.06 23.45 24.89
CA ILE A 112 3.71 24.02 24.69
C ILE A 112 2.78 23.65 25.85
N GLU A 113 2.74 22.37 26.24
CA GLU A 113 1.93 21.88 27.35
C GLU A 113 2.26 22.58 28.67
N LYS A 114 3.56 22.72 28.98
CA LYS A 114 4.02 23.50 30.13
C LYS A 114 3.58 24.96 30.03
N ALA A 115 3.80 25.61 28.88
CA ALA A 115 3.44 27.01 28.69
C ALA A 115 1.93 27.26 28.82
N ILE A 116 1.10 26.29 28.41
CA ILE A 116 -0.36 26.30 28.61
C ILE A 116 -0.70 26.16 30.09
N ALA A 117 -0.05 25.25 30.82
CA ALA A 117 -0.26 25.11 32.26
C ALA A 117 0.10 26.39 33.03
N ASP A 118 1.24 27.00 32.69
CA ASP A 118 1.68 28.29 33.26
C ASP A 118 0.68 29.41 32.92
N PHE A 119 0.21 29.47 31.67
CA PHE A 119 -0.80 30.42 31.23
C PHE A 119 -2.12 30.26 32.00
N ILE A 120 -2.62 29.03 32.15
CA ILE A 120 -3.85 28.76 32.92
C ILE A 120 -3.67 29.18 34.38
N THR A 121 -2.54 28.82 35.00
CA THR A 121 -2.26 29.16 36.41
C THR A 121 -2.28 30.68 36.62
N PHE A 122 -1.61 31.41 35.73
CA PHE A 122 -1.61 32.88 35.75
C PHE A 122 -3.03 33.47 35.61
N ARG A 123 -3.86 32.86 34.75
CA ARG A 123 -5.24 33.30 34.50
C ARG A 123 -6.23 32.91 35.59
N THR A 124 -5.99 31.81 36.29
CA THR A 124 -6.73 31.45 37.51
C THR A 124 -6.53 32.52 38.59
N GLU A 125 -5.33 33.04 38.76
CA GLU A 125 -5.10 34.15 39.71
C GLU A 125 -5.79 35.44 39.27
N THR A 126 -5.82 35.75 37.97
CA THR A 126 -6.60 36.88 37.45
C THR A 126 -8.08 36.75 37.84
N ILE A 127 -8.67 35.56 37.72
CA ILE A 127 -10.06 35.29 38.11
C ILE A 127 -10.26 35.45 39.62
N ARG A 128 -9.35 34.88 40.43
CA ARG A 128 -9.41 34.98 41.90
C ARG A 128 -9.41 36.43 42.37
N LEU A 129 -8.46 37.24 41.87
CA LEU A 129 -8.38 38.66 42.18
C LEU A 129 -9.65 39.42 41.80
N ALA A 130 -10.25 39.10 40.66
CA ALA A 130 -11.48 39.74 40.22
C ALA A 130 -12.68 39.42 41.12
N ARG A 131 -12.77 38.17 41.62
CA ARG A 131 -13.85 37.69 42.48
C ARG A 131 -13.71 38.13 43.93
N GLU A 132 -12.49 38.08 44.47
CA GLU A 132 -12.24 38.20 45.91
C GLU A 132 -11.69 39.57 46.33
N VAL A 133 -11.06 40.30 45.41
CA VAL A 133 -10.34 41.55 45.73
C VAL A 133 -10.95 42.74 44.97
N SER A 134 -10.70 42.83 43.68
CA SER A 134 -11.30 43.82 42.77
C SER A 134 -10.89 43.55 41.32
N THR A 135 -11.70 44.04 40.37
CA THR A 135 -11.35 44.05 38.94
C THR A 135 -10.11 44.91 38.65
N ALA A 136 -9.85 45.94 39.46
CA ALA A 136 -8.63 46.75 39.39
C ALA A 136 -7.36 45.97 39.79
N ALA A 137 -7.44 45.14 40.83
CA ALA A 137 -6.34 44.25 41.21
C ALA A 137 -6.08 43.19 40.11
N ALA A 138 -7.15 42.61 39.55
CA ALA A 138 -7.05 41.70 38.42
C ALA A 138 -6.44 42.36 37.17
N ASN A 139 -6.77 43.62 36.89
CA ASN A 139 -6.16 44.40 35.80
C ASN A 139 -4.66 44.67 36.06
N THR A 140 -4.28 45.04 37.28
CA THR A 140 -2.87 45.27 37.63
C THR A 140 -2.03 44.00 37.48
N GLN A 141 -2.54 42.87 37.96
CA GLN A 141 -1.88 41.56 37.81
C GLN A 141 -1.89 41.07 36.36
N GLY A 142 -3.00 41.26 35.63
CA GLY A 142 -3.22 40.64 34.34
C GLY A 142 -2.80 41.49 33.13
N ASN A 143 -2.69 42.81 33.28
CA ASN A 143 -2.41 43.75 32.19
C ASN A 143 -1.06 44.48 32.36
N ASN A 144 -0.02 43.71 32.65
CA ASN A 144 1.35 44.20 32.75
C ASN A 144 2.25 43.65 31.63
N GLU A 145 3.46 44.19 31.58
CA GLU A 145 4.45 43.83 30.57
C GLU A 145 4.92 42.37 30.68
N ALA A 146 5.15 41.87 31.89
CA ALA A 146 5.54 40.48 32.11
C ALA A 146 4.51 39.51 31.52
N ASN A 147 3.21 39.76 31.71
CA ASN A 147 2.16 38.95 31.10
C ASN A 147 2.09 39.12 29.57
N ARG A 148 2.31 40.33 29.05
CA ARG A 148 2.39 40.53 27.58
C ARG A 148 3.52 39.68 27.00
N ASN A 149 4.68 39.64 27.66
CA ASN A 149 5.83 38.84 27.23
C ASN A 149 5.55 37.33 27.33
N ASN A 150 4.94 36.86 28.42
CA ASN A 150 4.57 35.44 28.59
C ASN A 150 3.58 34.99 27.51
N ARG A 151 2.55 35.81 27.21
CA ARG A 151 1.60 35.50 26.14
C ARG A 151 2.24 35.51 24.76
N LYS A 152 3.16 36.46 24.52
CA LYS A 152 3.92 36.50 23.28
C LYS A 152 4.75 35.22 23.12
N ALA A 153 5.46 34.80 24.15
CA ALA A 153 6.26 33.58 24.12
C ALA A 153 5.41 32.33 23.84
N LEU A 154 4.24 32.19 24.47
CA LEU A 154 3.30 31.10 24.16
C LEU A 154 2.81 31.16 22.71
N ASN A 155 2.43 32.35 22.22
CA ASN A 155 1.98 32.50 20.84
C ASN A 155 3.10 32.21 19.84
N ASP A 156 4.33 32.69 20.10
CA ASP A 156 5.51 32.41 19.27
C ASP A 156 5.78 30.89 19.19
N LEU A 157 5.66 30.16 20.31
CA LEU A 157 5.79 28.70 20.33
C LEU A 157 4.71 28.03 19.47
N LEU A 158 3.44 28.41 19.63
CA LEU A 158 2.33 27.84 18.87
C LEU A 158 2.47 28.12 17.37
N VAL A 159 2.84 29.34 16.98
CA VAL A 159 3.03 29.74 15.58
C VAL A 159 4.23 29.03 14.96
N ALA A 160 5.36 28.94 15.68
CA ALA A 160 6.54 28.24 15.19
C ALA A 160 6.27 26.74 15.00
N PHE A 161 5.55 26.13 15.94
CA PHE A 161 5.15 24.74 15.86
C PHE A 161 4.18 24.50 14.68
N ALA A 162 3.10 25.27 14.59
CA ALA A 162 2.12 25.18 13.49
C ALA A 162 2.78 25.33 12.12
N LYS A 163 3.71 26.29 11.96
CA LYS A 163 4.43 26.49 10.70
C LYS A 163 5.31 25.30 10.33
N THR A 164 5.94 24.67 11.32
CA THR A 164 6.79 23.49 11.10
C THR A 164 5.95 22.29 10.69
N THR A 165 4.84 22.05 11.40
CA THR A 165 3.94 20.92 11.12
C THR A 165 3.17 21.11 9.83
N GLU A 166 2.76 22.34 9.47
CA GLU A 166 2.11 22.66 8.20
C GLU A 166 3.03 22.39 7.00
N ALA A 167 4.31 22.79 7.10
CA ALA A 167 5.29 22.52 6.05
C ALA A 167 5.53 21.01 5.86
N ALA A 168 5.67 20.27 6.97
CA ALA A 168 5.82 18.81 6.95
C ALA A 168 4.56 18.12 6.40
N SER A 169 3.37 18.55 6.84
CA SER A 169 2.07 18.05 6.38
C SER A 169 1.90 18.25 4.87
N THR A 170 2.20 19.45 4.36
CA THR A 170 2.11 19.79 2.94
C THR A 170 3.06 18.95 2.09
N ALA A 171 4.30 18.76 2.55
CA ALA A 171 5.28 17.93 1.84
C ALA A 171 4.83 16.46 1.77
N LEU A 172 4.35 15.93 2.89
CA LEU A 172 3.88 14.55 2.97
C LEU A 172 2.59 14.32 2.19
N GLN A 173 1.66 15.29 2.21
CA GLN A 173 0.44 15.23 1.39
C GLN A 173 0.78 15.18 -0.10
N LYS A 174 1.75 15.97 -0.56
CA LYS A 174 2.24 15.92 -1.95
C LYS A 174 2.84 14.56 -2.27
N GLU A 175 3.66 13.99 -1.38
CA GLU A 175 4.21 12.64 -1.55
C GLU A 175 3.08 11.61 -1.65
N ALA A 176 2.13 11.61 -0.70
CA ALA A 176 0.99 10.70 -0.65
C ALA A 176 0.13 10.77 -1.92
N MET A 177 -0.19 11.99 -2.39
CA MET A 177 -0.95 12.21 -3.62
C MET A 177 -0.18 11.73 -4.85
N SER A 178 1.11 12.07 -4.96
CA SER A 178 1.93 11.65 -6.10
C SER A 178 2.07 10.12 -6.18
N PHE A 179 2.30 9.46 -5.03
CA PHE A 179 2.37 8.02 -4.95
C PHE A 179 1.03 7.37 -5.28
N THR A 180 -0.07 7.88 -4.75
CA THR A 180 -1.41 7.36 -5.02
C THR A 180 -1.77 7.50 -6.49
N GLN A 181 -1.47 8.64 -7.12
CA GLN A 181 -1.68 8.85 -8.55
C GLN A 181 -0.83 7.89 -9.40
N MET A 182 0.44 7.72 -9.05
CA MET A 182 1.33 6.76 -9.71
C MET A 182 0.85 5.32 -9.54
N ALA A 183 0.38 4.94 -8.35
CA ALA A 183 -0.15 3.61 -8.09
C ALA A 183 -1.46 3.38 -8.85
N GLN A 184 -2.39 4.34 -8.88
CA GLN A 184 -3.67 4.19 -9.59
C GLN A 184 -3.50 4.03 -11.10
N THR A 185 -2.49 4.66 -11.70
CA THR A 185 -2.27 4.63 -13.15
C THR A 185 -1.22 3.62 -13.60
N GLY A 186 -0.10 3.53 -12.88
CA GLY A 186 1.02 2.67 -13.22
C GLY A 186 0.87 1.22 -12.76
N LEU A 187 0.28 0.98 -11.58
CA LEU A 187 0.14 -0.37 -11.04
C LEU A 187 -0.69 -1.28 -11.96
N PRO A 188 -1.86 -0.87 -12.50
CA PRO A 188 -2.62 -1.73 -13.42
C PRO A 188 -1.81 -2.15 -14.64
N ILE A 189 -0.94 -1.27 -15.15
CA ILE A 189 -0.05 -1.57 -16.29
C ILE A 189 0.99 -2.63 -15.89
N VAL A 190 1.67 -2.43 -14.76
CA VAL A 190 2.68 -3.39 -14.26
C VAL A 190 2.06 -4.76 -13.96
N LEU A 191 0.89 -4.79 -13.33
CA LEU A 191 0.15 -6.03 -13.05
C LEU A 191 -0.29 -6.71 -14.36
N GLY A 192 -0.82 -5.93 -15.31
CA GLY A 192 -1.22 -6.42 -16.63
C GLY A 192 -0.05 -7.05 -17.39
N VAL A 193 1.10 -6.37 -17.44
CA VAL A 193 2.33 -6.88 -18.07
C VAL A 193 2.84 -8.14 -17.36
N THR A 194 2.81 -8.17 -16.03
CA THR A 194 3.27 -9.33 -15.25
C THR A 194 2.40 -10.55 -15.50
N LEU A 195 1.07 -10.39 -15.46
CA LEU A 195 0.12 -11.47 -15.72
C LEU A 195 0.22 -11.95 -17.17
N LEU A 196 0.21 -11.02 -18.14
CA LEU A 196 0.35 -11.35 -19.56
C LEU A 196 1.67 -12.05 -19.84
N GLY A 197 2.77 -11.57 -19.27
CA GLY A 197 4.10 -12.18 -19.39
C GLY A 197 4.14 -13.60 -18.83
N SER A 198 3.52 -13.84 -17.66
CA SER A 198 3.41 -15.18 -17.09
C SER A 198 2.60 -16.12 -17.99
N LEU A 199 1.49 -15.64 -18.57
CA LEU A 199 0.64 -16.40 -19.47
C LEU A 199 1.37 -16.75 -20.78
N LEU A 200 2.04 -15.78 -21.40
CA LEU A 200 2.81 -16.00 -22.63
C LEU A 200 3.98 -16.98 -22.40
N THR A 201 4.64 -16.88 -21.24
CA THR A 201 5.72 -17.80 -20.86
C THR A 201 5.19 -19.22 -20.67
N ALA A 202 4.06 -19.36 -19.96
CA ALA A 202 3.38 -20.63 -19.75
C ALA A 202 2.94 -21.26 -21.10
N MET A 203 2.36 -20.45 -22.00
CA MET A 203 1.92 -20.88 -23.33
C MET A 203 3.11 -21.32 -24.19
N PHE A 204 4.20 -20.54 -24.23
CA PHE A 204 5.40 -20.89 -24.97
C PHE A 204 6.01 -22.21 -24.46
N PHE A 205 6.06 -22.39 -23.14
CA PHE A 205 6.55 -23.62 -22.53
C PHE A 205 5.64 -24.81 -22.85
N ALA A 206 4.32 -24.66 -22.77
CA ALA A 206 3.34 -25.70 -23.13
C ALA A 206 3.47 -26.11 -24.61
N GLN A 207 3.52 -25.12 -25.51
CA GLN A 207 3.66 -25.31 -26.96
C GLN A 207 4.87 -26.18 -27.29
N ARG A 208 6.03 -25.88 -26.68
CA ARG A 208 7.30 -26.55 -27.00
C ARG A 208 7.49 -27.88 -26.26
N SER A 209 7.00 -27.99 -25.04
CA SER A 209 7.29 -29.14 -24.17
C SER A 209 6.25 -30.26 -24.23
N LEU A 210 5.03 -29.94 -24.66
CA LEU A 210 3.89 -30.86 -24.67
C LEU A 210 3.16 -30.84 -26.02
N THR A 211 2.62 -29.71 -26.45
CA THR A 211 1.70 -29.63 -27.61
C THR A 211 2.37 -30.06 -28.91
N ARG A 212 3.51 -29.46 -29.29
CA ARG A 212 4.21 -29.81 -30.54
C ARG A 212 4.62 -31.28 -30.59
N PRO A 213 5.32 -31.85 -29.59
CA PRO A 213 5.71 -33.26 -29.67
C PRO A 213 4.53 -34.24 -29.76
N ILE A 214 3.40 -33.93 -29.11
CA ILE A 214 2.20 -34.77 -29.23
C ILE A 214 1.61 -34.67 -30.64
N LEU A 215 1.48 -33.47 -31.19
CA LEU A 215 0.97 -33.27 -32.56
C LEU A 215 1.89 -33.90 -33.61
N ASP A 216 3.20 -33.81 -33.43
CA ASP A 216 4.19 -34.44 -34.33
C ASP A 216 3.99 -35.97 -34.37
N LEU A 217 3.79 -36.60 -33.20
CA LEU A 217 3.51 -38.05 -33.13
C LEU A 217 2.13 -38.42 -33.69
N SER A 218 1.12 -37.58 -33.47
CA SER A 218 -0.20 -37.77 -34.08
C SER A 218 -0.13 -37.71 -35.61
N GLY A 219 0.66 -36.79 -36.17
CA GLY A 219 0.85 -36.68 -37.62
C GLY A 219 1.56 -37.90 -38.23
N VAL A 220 2.51 -38.49 -37.50
CA VAL A 220 3.15 -39.76 -37.91
C VAL A 220 2.13 -40.89 -37.94
N MET A 221 1.30 -41.03 -36.90
CA MET A 221 0.25 -42.06 -36.88
C MET A 221 -0.72 -41.90 -38.05
N GLU A 222 -1.11 -40.67 -38.35
CA GLU A 222 -1.98 -40.39 -39.51
C GLU A 222 -1.32 -40.78 -40.84
N ALA A 223 -0.02 -40.51 -41.01
CA ALA A 223 0.74 -40.94 -42.18
C ALA A 223 0.80 -42.47 -42.32
N LEU A 224 1.05 -43.19 -41.23
CA LEU A 224 1.05 -44.65 -41.22
C LEU A 224 -0.31 -45.22 -41.63
N THR A 225 -1.42 -44.65 -41.13
CA THR A 225 -2.77 -45.10 -41.51
C THR A 225 -3.11 -44.84 -42.97
N ARG A 226 -2.43 -43.90 -43.63
CA ARG A 226 -2.52 -43.66 -45.07
C ARG A 226 -1.57 -44.52 -45.91
N GLY A 227 -0.82 -45.43 -45.28
CA GLY A 227 0.12 -46.33 -45.95
C GLY A 227 1.50 -45.73 -46.20
N ASP A 228 1.84 -44.56 -45.65
CA ASP A 228 3.21 -44.04 -45.70
C ASP A 228 4.07 -44.69 -44.61
N LEU A 229 4.71 -45.81 -44.96
CA LEU A 229 5.54 -46.60 -44.05
C LEU A 229 6.97 -46.05 -43.90
N LYS A 230 7.34 -45.04 -44.70
CA LYS A 230 8.69 -44.45 -44.69
C LYS A 230 8.79 -43.18 -43.86
N VAL A 231 7.69 -42.75 -43.25
CA VAL A 231 7.65 -41.57 -42.38
C VAL A 231 8.67 -41.68 -41.22
N ALA A 232 9.42 -40.61 -40.99
CA ALA A 232 10.36 -40.53 -39.89
C ALA A 232 9.63 -40.29 -38.56
N VAL A 233 9.98 -41.04 -37.51
CA VAL A 233 9.39 -40.85 -36.17
C VAL A 233 10.25 -39.85 -35.38
N PRO A 234 9.77 -38.63 -35.09
CA PRO A 234 10.51 -37.65 -34.32
C PRO A 234 10.54 -38.03 -32.83
N HIS A 235 11.34 -37.31 -32.03
CA HIS A 235 11.33 -37.37 -30.55
C HIS A 235 11.82 -38.69 -29.91
N LEU A 236 12.42 -39.63 -30.66
CA LEU A 236 12.93 -40.91 -30.14
C LEU A 236 13.98 -40.77 -29.03
N GLY A 237 14.79 -39.71 -29.06
CA GLY A 237 15.82 -39.42 -28.06
C GLY A 237 15.29 -38.87 -26.73
N ARG A 238 13.99 -38.62 -26.61
CA ARG A 238 13.39 -38.11 -25.36
C ARG A 238 13.41 -39.19 -24.28
N GLN A 239 13.69 -38.78 -23.05
CA GLN A 239 13.67 -39.62 -21.85
C GLN A 239 12.47 -39.33 -20.95
N ASP A 240 11.31 -39.06 -21.53
CA ASP A 240 10.05 -38.85 -20.83
C ASP A 240 8.93 -39.66 -21.50
N GLU A 241 7.69 -39.55 -21.01
CA GLU A 241 6.56 -40.34 -21.53
C GLU A 241 6.31 -40.08 -23.02
N ILE A 242 6.62 -38.88 -23.52
CA ILE A 242 6.55 -38.57 -24.96
C ILE A 242 7.59 -39.39 -25.73
N GLY A 243 8.79 -39.58 -25.18
CA GLY A 243 9.80 -40.47 -25.76
C GLY A 243 9.37 -41.94 -25.75
N THR A 244 8.69 -42.38 -24.68
CA THR A 244 8.09 -43.72 -24.63
C THR A 244 7.03 -43.89 -25.72
N MET A 245 6.16 -42.89 -25.94
CA MET A 245 5.20 -42.88 -27.04
C MET A 245 5.89 -42.91 -28.42
N ALA A 246 6.94 -42.10 -28.63
CA ALA A 246 7.70 -42.08 -29.87
C ALA A 246 8.30 -43.47 -30.20
N LYS A 247 8.88 -44.15 -29.20
CA LYS A 247 9.41 -45.51 -29.37
C LYS A 247 8.31 -46.51 -29.75
N ALA A 248 7.14 -46.44 -29.13
CA ALA A 248 6.01 -47.29 -29.48
C ALA A 248 5.54 -47.05 -30.93
N VAL A 249 5.44 -45.80 -31.36
CA VAL A 249 5.10 -45.44 -32.75
C VAL A 249 6.15 -45.96 -33.75
N SER A 250 7.44 -45.93 -33.39
CA SER A 250 8.51 -46.49 -34.22
C SER A 250 8.40 -48.01 -34.40
N VAL A 251 8.10 -48.73 -33.33
CA VAL A 251 7.87 -50.18 -33.40
C VAL A 251 6.65 -50.49 -34.26
N LEU A 252 5.58 -49.70 -34.15
CA LEU A 252 4.40 -49.89 -35.00
C LEU A 252 4.72 -49.66 -36.48
N ARG A 253 5.44 -48.57 -36.83
CA ARG A 253 5.87 -48.32 -38.22
C ARG A 253 6.67 -49.50 -38.77
N GLU A 254 7.68 -49.98 -38.02
CA GLU A 254 8.52 -51.09 -38.45
C GLU A 254 7.72 -52.37 -38.66
N SER A 255 6.77 -52.66 -37.76
CA SER A 255 5.84 -53.78 -37.91
C SER A 255 4.96 -53.63 -39.16
N SER A 256 4.39 -52.44 -39.40
CA SER A 256 3.59 -52.18 -40.61
C SER A 256 4.41 -52.31 -41.90
N GLU A 257 5.66 -51.86 -41.91
CA GLU A 257 6.60 -52.03 -43.03
C GLU A 257 6.88 -53.51 -43.31
N GLN A 258 7.18 -54.30 -42.27
CA GLN A 258 7.40 -55.73 -42.41
C GLN A 258 6.15 -56.46 -42.95
N VAL A 259 4.96 -56.13 -42.45
CA VAL A 259 3.69 -56.71 -42.93
C VAL A 259 3.48 -56.39 -44.42
N ALA A 260 3.72 -55.15 -44.84
CA ALA A 260 3.58 -54.76 -46.24
C ALA A 260 4.59 -55.48 -47.15
N ILE A 261 5.84 -55.65 -46.71
CA ILE A 261 6.86 -56.42 -47.44
C ILE A 261 6.43 -57.87 -47.61
N LEU A 262 5.92 -58.51 -46.55
CA LEU A 262 5.45 -59.89 -46.60
C LEU A 262 4.27 -60.04 -47.57
N GLN A 263 3.30 -59.12 -47.53
CA GLN A 263 2.16 -59.12 -48.47
C GLN A 263 2.62 -58.96 -49.93
N GLN A 264 3.60 -58.09 -50.18
CA GLN A 264 4.13 -57.90 -51.54
C GLN A 264 4.87 -59.14 -52.04
N GLN A 265 5.62 -59.82 -51.18
CA GLN A 265 6.28 -61.10 -51.50
C GLN A 265 5.28 -62.21 -51.80
N GLU A 266 4.20 -62.32 -51.01
CA GLU A 266 3.13 -63.29 -51.27
C GLU A 266 2.41 -63.03 -52.58
N GLN A 267 2.08 -61.77 -52.88
CA GLN A 267 1.45 -61.39 -54.16
C GLN A 267 2.36 -61.70 -55.36
N ALA A 268 3.65 -61.41 -55.26
CA ALA A 268 4.62 -61.74 -56.30
C ALA A 268 4.76 -63.26 -56.51
N ALA A 269 4.78 -64.05 -55.43
CA ALA A 269 4.84 -65.50 -55.48
C ALA A 269 3.54 -66.11 -56.07
N ALA A 270 2.38 -65.56 -55.74
CA ALA A 270 1.10 -65.97 -56.31
C ALA A 270 1.01 -65.65 -57.81
N ALA A 271 1.43 -64.45 -58.23
CA ALA A 271 1.48 -64.07 -59.64
C ALA A 271 2.43 -64.95 -60.45
N ALA A 272 3.60 -65.29 -59.90
CA ALA A 272 4.55 -66.21 -60.54
C ALA A 272 4.02 -67.65 -60.68
N ARG A 273 3.12 -68.09 -59.77
CA ARG A 273 2.44 -69.38 -59.88
C ARG A 273 1.33 -69.39 -60.93
N LEU A 274 0.64 -68.27 -61.14
CA LEU A 274 -0.41 -68.12 -62.15
C LEU A 274 0.14 -67.92 -63.58
N ALA A 275 1.40 -67.52 -63.70
CA ALA A 275 2.10 -67.34 -64.99
C ALA A 275 2.83 -68.61 -65.49
N ARG A 276 2.77 -69.71 -64.74
CA ARG A 276 3.24 -71.04 -65.14
C ARG A 276 2.07 -71.93 -65.53
#